data_AF-A0AAD7VT62-F1
#
_entry.id   AF-A0AAD7VT62-F1
#
_cell.length_a   1.000
_cell.length_b   1.000
_cell.length_c   1.000
_cell.angle_alpha   90.00
_cell.angle_beta   90.00
_cell.angle_gamma   90.00
#
_symmetry.space_group_name_H-M   'P 1'
#
loop_
_entity.id
_entity.type
_entity.pdbx_description
1 polymer ?
#
loop_
_entity_poly.entity_id
_entity_poly.type
_entity_poly.pdbx_seq_one_letter_code
_entity_poly.pdbx_strand_id
1 'polypeptide(L)'
;MQSEEQFNIGYIRLFSISSSFLEDIGGLDALLGRLVTVKRRIIRCISNADENDFALVRSLVLSLREIYSLLGSESRGTLPPTVMSHVSVCFKFINARAYDTISSEICGEVVQALFELLLLSSPPDGIDTLTNAQYVVSFFAALHDLSTKLATVDGKMIQQLFIENAKSWSPNIYREIVDELVHIAFPAEDYDQAKYIEALACLITLDGSEHYEFLVKKLPLICCSLVLGLRKIASSKLFLKILNALESILKEKPSLVSQFVFEQISLFLVLSTSRSGPSFTDDYDTDELYLRLCSVTSTILLSFRKFLRGHHNLVIRLLQNLLYPLCVPRAISSNGRIHKSIQYHWKRAIWLSTTSACSTSCALAYSRLISNLCEPPSRSKNLSRKGKLDSHDRLSYSLSSAAGNSRRALSKHTPYLLVEYCYAILNYKIEPATRQALTQGTYTLFDSLGQNELKVVNAALDVAGRAIFKSVYDDYLKFGKWHEI
;
A
#
# COMPACT_ATOMS: atom_id res chain seq x y z
N MET A 1 17.26 -35.80 35.02
CA MET A 1 18.65 -35.34 34.81
C MET A 1 19.46 -36.25 33.88
N GLN A 2 20.01 -37.42 34.27
CA GLN A 2 20.82 -38.23 33.32
C GLN A 2 20.03 -38.78 32.11
N SER A 3 18.72 -39.03 32.25
CA SER A 3 17.87 -39.48 31.14
C SER A 3 17.47 -38.34 30.18
N GLU A 4 17.36 -37.10 30.64
CA GLU A 4 17.04 -35.92 29.82
C GLU A 4 18.25 -35.44 29.03
N GLU A 5 19.46 -35.46 29.62
CA GLU A 5 20.69 -35.13 28.90
C GLU A 5 21.01 -36.16 27.80
N GLN A 6 20.82 -37.46 28.06
CA GLN A 6 20.94 -38.47 27.02
C GLN A 6 19.85 -38.34 25.94
N PHE A 7 18.65 -37.89 26.30
CA PHE A 7 17.58 -37.62 25.34
C PHE A 7 17.90 -36.42 24.45
N ASN A 8 18.43 -35.33 25.03
CA ASN A 8 18.89 -34.13 24.31
C ASN A 8 20.07 -34.43 23.38
N ILE A 9 21.04 -35.22 23.82
CA ILE A 9 22.22 -35.60 23.00
C ILE A 9 21.82 -36.54 21.84
N GLY A 10 20.87 -37.46 22.07
CA GLY A 10 20.34 -38.33 21.02
C GLY A 10 19.50 -37.59 19.98
N TYR A 11 18.73 -36.59 20.41
CA TYR A 11 17.94 -35.73 19.53
C TYR A 11 18.79 -34.79 18.69
N ILE A 12 19.82 -34.15 19.28
CA ILE A 12 20.74 -33.27 18.56
C ILE A 12 21.55 -34.06 17.52
N ARG A 13 21.95 -35.31 17.81
CA ARG A 13 22.65 -36.18 16.84
C ARG A 13 21.77 -36.67 15.68
N LEU A 14 20.46 -36.79 15.87
CA LEU A 14 19.51 -37.13 14.80
C LEU A 14 19.36 -36.01 13.77
N PHE A 15 19.79 -34.79 14.13
CA PHE A 15 19.47 -33.56 13.44
C PHE A 15 20.72 -32.74 13.04
N SER A 16 21.92 -33.12 13.51
CA SER A 16 23.21 -32.72 12.90
C SER A 16 23.52 -33.60 11.69
N ILE A 17 22.81 -33.40 10.59
CA ILE A 17 22.93 -34.25 9.40
C ILE A 17 24.04 -33.71 8.48
N SER A 18 25.21 -34.33 8.49
CA SER A 18 26.21 -34.17 7.42
C SER A 18 25.79 -34.97 6.18
N SER A 19 26.29 -34.62 4.98
CA SER A 19 25.98 -35.39 3.75
C SER A 19 26.36 -36.87 3.88
N SER A 20 27.41 -37.18 4.65
CA SER A 20 27.83 -38.56 4.97
C SER A 20 26.80 -39.34 5.80
N PHE A 21 25.98 -38.67 6.62
CA PHE A 21 24.96 -39.32 7.44
C PHE A 21 23.74 -39.74 6.62
N LEU A 22 23.41 -39.03 5.54
CA LEU A 22 22.31 -39.41 4.63
C LEU A 22 22.62 -40.70 3.85
N GLU A 23 23.89 -40.94 3.53
CA GLU A 23 24.36 -42.18 2.90
C GLU A 23 24.25 -43.37 3.87
N ASP A 24 24.59 -43.18 5.15
CA ASP A 24 24.52 -44.22 6.18
C ASP A 24 23.08 -44.65 6.56
N ILE A 25 22.06 -43.80 6.35
CA ILE A 25 20.68 -44.11 6.74
C ILE A 25 19.92 -44.88 5.64
N GLY A 26 20.54 -45.15 4.49
CA GLY A 26 19.90 -45.87 3.38
C GLY A 26 19.05 -44.97 2.48
N GLY A 27 19.41 -43.69 2.38
CA GLY A 27 18.76 -42.73 1.48
C GLY A 27 17.48 -42.09 2.02
N LEU A 28 16.81 -41.35 1.14
CA LEU A 28 15.73 -40.43 1.47
C LEU A 28 14.48 -41.11 2.05
N ASP A 29 14.13 -42.29 1.54
CA ASP A 29 12.92 -43.03 1.94
C ASP A 29 13.02 -43.56 3.39
N ALA A 30 14.22 -43.97 3.81
CA ALA A 30 14.49 -44.40 5.17
C ALA A 30 14.45 -43.22 6.17
N LEU A 31 14.89 -42.04 5.73
CA LEU A 31 14.78 -40.79 6.49
C LEU A 31 13.31 -40.41 6.71
N LEU A 32 12.47 -40.51 5.68
CA LEU A 32 11.03 -40.25 5.75
C LEU A 32 10.31 -41.19 6.73
N GLY A 33 10.60 -42.49 6.70
CA GLY A 33 10.05 -43.47 7.64
C GLY A 33 10.45 -43.18 9.10
N ARG A 34 11.68 -42.69 9.31
CA ARG A 34 12.17 -42.26 10.63
C ARG A 34 11.53 -40.94 11.08
N LEU A 35 11.32 -39.98 10.19
CA LEU A 35 10.62 -38.72 10.47
C LEU A 35 9.16 -38.95 10.93
N VAL A 36 8.46 -39.96 10.40
CA VAL A 36 7.11 -40.35 10.87
C VAL A 36 7.14 -40.90 12.31
N THR A 37 8.20 -41.63 12.67
CA THR A 37 8.36 -42.16 14.03
C THR A 37 8.73 -41.04 15.01
N VAL A 38 9.59 -40.12 14.55
CA VAL A 38 9.98 -38.90 15.25
C VAL A 38 8.78 -37.95 15.41
N LYS A 39 7.85 -37.88 14.45
CA LYS A 39 6.58 -37.12 14.54
C LYS A 39 5.79 -37.41 15.80
N ARG A 40 5.53 -38.69 16.09
CA ARG A 40 4.73 -39.08 17.26
C ARG A 40 5.43 -38.72 18.56
N ARG A 41 6.76 -38.74 18.57
CA ARG A 41 7.58 -38.34 19.73
C ARG A 41 7.60 -36.82 19.89
N ILE A 42 7.82 -36.07 18.81
CA ILE A 42 7.77 -34.61 18.77
C ILE A 42 6.40 -34.10 19.24
N ILE A 43 5.30 -34.63 18.70
CA ILE A 43 3.95 -34.21 19.09
C ILE A 43 3.73 -34.43 20.59
N ARG A 44 4.16 -35.59 21.11
CA ARG A 44 4.04 -35.93 22.53
C ARG A 44 4.92 -35.04 23.42
N CYS A 45 6.11 -34.66 22.97
CA CYS A 45 7.00 -33.72 23.67
C CYS A 45 6.42 -32.30 23.66
N ILE A 46 6.00 -31.79 22.49
CA ILE A 46 5.43 -30.45 22.34
C ILE A 46 4.13 -30.28 23.14
N SER A 47 3.30 -31.32 23.24
CA SER A 47 2.08 -31.26 24.06
C SER A 47 2.34 -31.21 25.58
N ASN A 48 3.56 -31.51 26.03
CA ASN A 48 3.95 -31.58 27.44
C ASN A 48 5.06 -30.57 27.82
N ALA A 49 5.38 -29.64 26.92
CA ALA A 49 6.59 -28.82 26.96
C ALA A 49 6.42 -27.50 27.75
N ASP A 50 7.41 -27.11 28.58
CA ASP A 50 7.61 -25.87 29.35
C ASP A 50 8.66 -24.92 28.70
N GLU A 51 9.03 -23.78 29.33
CA GLU A 51 9.91 -22.73 28.75
C GLU A 51 11.25 -23.24 28.18
N ASN A 52 11.83 -24.30 28.76
CA ASN A 52 13.07 -24.92 28.29
C ASN A 52 12.91 -25.67 26.94
N ASP A 53 11.68 -25.92 26.49
CA ASP A 53 11.38 -26.65 25.27
C ASP A 53 11.36 -25.77 24.01
N PHE A 54 11.43 -24.44 24.15
CA PHE A 54 11.55 -23.56 22.99
C PHE A 54 12.89 -23.71 22.27
N ALA A 55 13.96 -24.02 23.00
CA ALA A 55 15.27 -24.38 22.42
C ALA A 55 15.19 -25.69 21.61
N LEU A 56 14.37 -26.65 22.05
CA LEU A 56 14.09 -27.89 21.33
C LEU A 56 13.26 -27.65 20.08
N VAL A 57 12.22 -26.82 20.16
CA VAL A 57 11.45 -26.39 18.98
C VAL A 57 12.34 -25.66 17.98
N ARG A 58 13.22 -24.76 18.45
CA ARG A 58 14.21 -24.09 17.61
C ARG A 58 15.18 -25.05 16.93
N SER A 59 15.81 -25.93 17.70
CA SER A 59 16.72 -26.94 17.14
C SER A 59 16.01 -27.83 16.13
N LEU A 60 14.79 -28.25 16.43
CA LEU A 60 13.98 -29.07 15.53
C LEU A 60 13.69 -28.34 14.22
N VAL A 61 13.21 -27.10 14.28
CA VAL A 61 12.86 -26.32 13.08
C VAL A 61 14.11 -26.01 12.25
N LEU A 62 15.22 -25.62 12.88
CA LEU A 62 16.48 -25.34 12.17
C LEU A 62 17.06 -26.58 11.52
N SER A 63 17.03 -27.72 12.21
CA SER A 63 17.56 -28.96 11.65
C SER A 63 16.64 -29.56 10.60
N LEU A 64 15.33 -29.43 10.73
CA LEU A 64 14.43 -29.71 9.62
C LEU A 64 14.85 -28.82 8.43
N ARG A 65 14.96 -27.49 8.61
CA ARG A 65 15.33 -26.56 7.54
C ARG A 65 16.62 -26.98 6.83
N GLU A 66 17.66 -27.36 7.58
CA GLU A 66 18.93 -27.84 7.04
C GLU A 66 18.77 -29.15 6.25
N ILE A 67 18.00 -30.11 6.77
CA ILE A 67 17.69 -31.35 6.05
C ILE A 67 16.98 -31.08 4.72
N TYR A 68 16.01 -30.16 4.71
CA TYR A 68 15.24 -29.84 3.50
C TYR A 68 16.05 -29.01 2.50
N SER A 69 16.99 -28.17 2.95
CA SER A 69 17.85 -27.41 2.03
C SER A 69 18.78 -28.33 1.22
N LEU A 70 19.17 -29.46 1.82
CA LEU A 70 19.98 -30.51 1.20
C LEU A 70 19.19 -31.40 0.21
N LEU A 71 17.86 -31.31 0.18
CA LEU A 71 17.05 -32.03 -0.81
C LEU A 71 17.16 -31.35 -2.18
N GLY A 72 17.45 -32.14 -3.21
CA GLY A 72 17.47 -31.69 -4.62
C GLY A 72 16.10 -31.17 -5.07
N SER A 73 16.07 -30.31 -6.08
CA SER A 73 14.83 -29.66 -6.56
C SER A 73 13.72 -30.63 -6.96
N GLU A 74 14.08 -31.83 -7.43
CA GLU A 74 13.13 -32.87 -7.84
C GLU A 74 12.44 -33.59 -6.66
N SER A 75 13.06 -33.62 -5.47
CA SER A 75 12.50 -34.25 -4.27
C SER A 75 11.81 -33.27 -3.31
N ARG A 76 11.92 -31.96 -3.57
CA ARG A 76 11.20 -30.90 -2.82
C ARG A 76 9.69 -30.90 -3.08
N GLY A 77 9.24 -31.47 -4.19
CA GLY A 77 7.81 -31.53 -4.54
C GLY A 77 7.01 -32.52 -3.68
N THR A 78 7.63 -33.51 -3.05
CA THR A 78 6.89 -34.57 -2.34
C THR A 78 6.93 -34.37 -0.83
N LEU A 79 6.55 -33.20 -0.31
CA LEU A 79 6.49 -33.12 1.15
C LEU A 79 5.36 -33.99 1.69
N PRO A 80 5.68 -34.96 2.57
CA PRO A 80 4.65 -35.79 3.14
C PRO A 80 3.80 -34.96 4.11
N PRO A 81 2.51 -35.28 4.27
CA PRO A 81 1.59 -34.66 5.24
C PRO A 81 2.13 -34.59 6.69
N THR A 82 3.16 -35.38 6.99
CA THR A 82 3.90 -35.33 8.25
C THR A 82 4.67 -34.03 8.47
N VAL A 83 5.28 -33.42 7.46
CA VAL A 83 6.05 -32.18 7.65
C VAL A 83 5.12 -31.00 7.87
N MET A 84 4.04 -30.97 7.10
CA MET A 84 2.94 -30.02 7.25
C MET A 84 2.32 -30.10 8.64
N SER A 85 2.19 -31.32 9.18
CA SER A 85 1.74 -31.50 10.55
C SER A 85 2.77 -31.05 11.60
N HIS A 86 4.08 -31.16 11.32
CA HIS A 86 5.11 -30.63 12.22
C HIS A 86 5.08 -29.10 12.25
N VAL A 87 5.02 -28.48 11.07
CA VAL A 87 4.90 -27.03 10.92
C VAL A 87 3.63 -26.53 11.63
N SER A 88 2.48 -27.17 11.40
CA SER A 88 1.22 -26.82 12.08
C SER A 88 1.32 -26.94 13.61
N VAL A 89 1.99 -27.98 14.12
CA VAL A 89 2.19 -28.18 15.56
C VAL A 89 3.14 -27.12 16.13
N CYS A 90 4.24 -26.79 15.44
CA CYS A 90 5.13 -25.70 15.83
C CYS A 90 4.40 -24.36 15.85
N PHE A 91 3.55 -24.07 14.86
CA PHE A 91 2.72 -22.86 14.84
C PHE A 91 1.74 -22.78 16.00
N LYS A 92 1.03 -23.88 16.30
CA LYS A 92 0.12 -23.95 17.45
C LYS A 92 0.86 -23.73 18.77
N PHE A 93 2.05 -24.32 18.90
CA PHE A 93 2.89 -24.15 20.08
C PHE A 93 3.35 -22.70 20.25
N ILE A 94 3.89 -22.08 19.20
CA ILE A 94 4.34 -20.68 19.23
C ILE A 94 3.14 -19.76 19.55
N ASN A 95 2.00 -19.94 18.89
CA ASN A 95 0.82 -19.09 19.13
C ASN A 95 0.24 -19.25 20.54
N ALA A 96 0.39 -20.42 21.17
CA ALA A 96 -0.07 -20.67 22.55
C ALA A 96 0.87 -20.09 23.61
N ARG A 97 2.17 -19.95 23.32
CA ARG A 97 3.21 -19.56 24.29
C ARG A 97 3.87 -18.20 24.00
N ALA A 98 3.51 -17.52 22.91
CA ALA A 98 4.08 -16.24 22.46
C ALA A 98 3.97 -15.07 23.45
N TYR A 99 3.14 -15.17 24.49
CA TYR A 99 2.91 -14.11 25.48
C TYR A 99 3.87 -14.15 26.67
N ASP A 100 4.54 -15.27 26.92
CA ASP A 100 5.39 -15.47 28.09
C ASP A 100 6.88 -15.52 27.70
N THR A 101 7.65 -14.55 28.20
CA THR A 101 9.10 -14.63 28.53
C THR A 101 10.11 -15.13 27.47
N ILE A 102 9.73 -15.31 26.22
CA ILE A 102 10.64 -15.76 25.15
C ILE A 102 11.52 -14.61 24.67
N SER A 103 12.83 -14.87 24.49
CA SER A 103 13.71 -13.89 23.89
C SER A 103 13.33 -13.66 22.42
N SER A 104 13.11 -12.38 22.14
CA SER A 104 12.82 -11.76 20.85
C SER A 104 13.50 -12.41 19.63
N GLU A 105 14.80 -12.68 19.76
CA GLU A 105 15.66 -13.19 18.70
C GLU A 105 15.36 -14.66 18.36
N ILE A 106 15.15 -15.49 19.37
CA ILE A 106 14.91 -16.94 19.20
C ILE A 106 13.57 -17.15 18.48
N CYS A 107 12.55 -16.36 18.80
CA CYS A 107 11.25 -16.46 18.13
C CYS A 107 11.34 -16.06 16.65
N GLY A 108 12.09 -15.00 16.34
CA GLY A 108 12.34 -14.57 14.96
C GLY A 108 13.01 -15.64 14.11
N GLU A 109 14.03 -16.32 14.64
CA GLU A 109 14.72 -17.41 13.93
C GLU A 109 13.80 -18.62 13.68
N VAL A 110 12.95 -18.98 14.64
CA VAL A 110 12.00 -20.09 14.48
C VAL A 110 10.95 -19.77 13.43
N VAL A 111 10.40 -18.55 13.44
CA VAL A 111 9.43 -18.10 12.43
C VAL A 111 10.07 -18.08 11.03
N GLN A 112 11.31 -17.58 10.92
CA GLN A 112 12.06 -17.61 9.67
C GLN A 112 12.29 -19.05 9.17
N ALA A 113 12.71 -19.94 10.05
CA ALA A 113 13.02 -21.31 9.66
C ALA A 113 11.75 -22.12 9.32
N LEU A 114 10.61 -21.86 10.00
CA LEU A 114 9.30 -22.39 9.61
C LEU A 114 8.86 -21.86 8.23
N PHE A 115 9.15 -20.59 7.95
CA PHE A 115 8.91 -20.00 6.64
C PHE A 115 9.71 -20.72 5.56
N GLU A 116 11.04 -20.80 5.73
CA GLU A 116 11.95 -21.44 4.76
C GLU A 116 11.65 -22.93 4.56
N LEU A 117 11.26 -23.63 5.61
CA LEU A 117 10.77 -25.01 5.52
C LEU A 117 9.56 -25.17 4.61
N LEU A 118 8.66 -24.19 4.66
CA LEU A 118 7.48 -24.19 3.82
C LEU A 118 7.79 -23.79 2.38
N LEU A 119 8.79 -22.92 2.17
CA LEU A 119 9.34 -22.63 0.83
C LEU A 119 9.89 -23.87 0.15
N LEU A 120 10.61 -24.67 0.91
CA LEU A 120 11.15 -25.95 0.45
C LEU A 120 10.05 -26.99 0.22
N SER A 121 8.80 -26.67 0.59
CA SER A 121 7.65 -27.57 0.55
C SER A 121 6.57 -27.30 -0.47
N SER A 122 6.86 -26.48 -1.47
CA SER A 122 5.94 -26.24 -2.58
C SER A 122 5.34 -27.57 -3.08
N PRO A 123 4.00 -27.69 -3.17
CA PRO A 123 3.35 -28.94 -3.53
C PRO A 123 3.75 -29.38 -4.95
N PRO A 124 3.74 -30.70 -5.22
CA PRO A 124 4.14 -31.23 -6.51
C PRO A 124 3.09 -30.84 -7.57
N ASP A 125 3.53 -30.72 -8.82
CA ASP A 125 2.64 -30.67 -9.97
C ASP A 125 1.70 -31.89 -9.93
N GLY A 126 0.41 -31.68 -9.63
CA GLY A 126 -0.61 -32.73 -9.65
C GLY A 126 -1.60 -32.77 -8.48
N ILE A 127 -1.43 -32.00 -7.41
CA ILE A 127 -2.47 -31.79 -6.39
C ILE A 127 -3.38 -30.64 -6.81
N ASP A 128 -4.69 -30.77 -6.58
CA ASP A 128 -5.75 -29.81 -6.93
C ASP A 128 -5.33 -28.38 -6.56
N THR A 129 -5.08 -27.58 -7.59
CA THR A 129 -4.28 -26.35 -7.52
C THR A 129 -4.92 -25.29 -6.61
N LEU A 130 -6.25 -25.28 -6.54
CA LEU A 130 -7.05 -24.45 -5.63
C LEU A 130 -6.71 -24.68 -4.15
N THR A 131 -6.42 -25.93 -3.77
CA THR A 131 -6.02 -26.29 -2.39
C THR A 131 -4.67 -25.69 -2.03
N ASN A 132 -3.78 -25.55 -3.02
CA ASN A 132 -2.45 -24.97 -2.84
C ASN A 132 -2.54 -23.45 -2.65
N ALA A 133 -3.40 -22.78 -3.41
CA ALA A 133 -3.62 -21.34 -3.27
C ALA A 133 -4.18 -20.97 -1.89
N GLN A 134 -5.26 -21.65 -1.46
CA GLN A 134 -5.84 -21.47 -0.13
C GLN A 134 -4.84 -21.73 0.99
N TYR A 135 -3.99 -22.74 0.81
CA TYR A 135 -2.94 -23.05 1.76
C TYR A 135 -1.92 -21.92 1.92
N VAL A 136 -1.35 -21.43 0.81
CA VAL A 136 -0.36 -20.35 0.82
C VAL A 136 -0.95 -19.07 1.43
N VAL A 137 -2.20 -18.75 1.10
CA VAL A 137 -2.89 -17.56 1.63
C VAL A 137 -3.17 -17.68 3.12
N SER A 138 -3.69 -18.81 3.57
CA SER A 138 -3.94 -19.09 5.01
C SER A 138 -2.64 -19.05 5.81
N PHE A 139 -1.54 -19.49 5.20
CA PHE A 139 -0.25 -19.49 5.83
C PHE A 139 0.33 -18.09 5.99
N PHE A 140 0.29 -17.28 4.93
CA PHE A 140 0.67 -15.86 5.00
C PHE A 140 -0.13 -15.15 6.10
N ALA A 141 -1.44 -15.41 6.18
CA ALA A 141 -2.29 -14.84 7.22
C ALA A 141 -1.84 -15.23 8.63
N ALA A 142 -1.56 -16.52 8.87
CA ALA A 142 -1.11 -17.01 10.17
C ALA A 142 0.23 -16.39 10.60
N LEU A 143 1.15 -16.22 9.67
CA LEU A 143 2.43 -15.54 9.92
C LEU A 143 2.27 -14.06 10.21
N HIS A 144 1.42 -13.38 9.44
CA HIS A 144 1.14 -11.98 9.66
C HIS A 144 0.51 -11.79 11.05
N ASP A 145 -0.46 -12.62 11.44
CA ASP A 145 -1.08 -12.59 12.77
C ASP A 145 -0.08 -12.92 13.89
N LEU A 146 0.93 -13.74 13.59
CA LEU A 146 2.00 -14.02 14.53
C LEU A 146 2.93 -12.81 14.70
N SER A 147 3.25 -12.09 13.61
CA SER A 147 4.07 -10.87 13.65
C SER A 147 3.41 -9.71 14.35
N THR A 148 2.09 -9.58 14.28
CA THR A 148 1.38 -8.53 15.01
C THR A 148 1.35 -8.79 16.51
N LYS A 149 1.43 -10.06 16.94
CA LYS A 149 1.49 -10.46 18.34
C LYS A 149 2.90 -10.40 18.91
N LEU A 150 3.91 -10.73 18.11
CA LEU A 150 5.30 -10.73 18.50
C LEU A 150 5.99 -9.48 17.96
N ALA A 151 6.31 -8.52 18.83
CA ALA A 151 6.97 -7.25 18.47
C ALA A 151 8.33 -7.41 17.75
N THR A 152 8.81 -8.64 17.57
CA THR A 152 10.17 -9.01 17.20
C THR A 152 10.23 -9.57 15.78
N VAL A 153 9.08 -9.91 15.18
CA VAL A 153 8.97 -10.31 13.79
C VAL A 153 8.54 -9.10 12.96
N ASP A 154 9.46 -8.53 12.19
CA ASP A 154 9.16 -7.40 11.29
C ASP A 154 8.24 -7.86 10.15
N GLY A 155 7.08 -7.22 10.01
CA GLY A 155 6.16 -7.48 8.89
C GLY A 155 6.83 -7.30 7.51
N LYS A 156 7.85 -6.43 7.39
CA LYS A 156 8.64 -6.29 6.15
C LYS A 156 9.44 -7.53 5.82
N MET A 157 9.95 -8.24 6.83
CA MET A 157 10.66 -9.50 6.63
C MET A 157 9.71 -10.56 6.06
N ILE A 158 8.47 -10.65 6.58
CA ILE A 158 7.45 -11.55 6.03
C ILE A 158 7.13 -11.21 4.57
N GLN A 159 6.98 -9.92 4.25
CA GLN A 159 6.73 -9.47 2.88
C GLN A 159 7.89 -9.83 1.93
N GLN A 160 9.14 -9.59 2.34
CA GLN A 160 10.33 -9.94 1.54
C GLN A 160 10.42 -11.45 1.30
N LEU A 161 10.23 -12.23 2.35
CA LEU A 161 10.24 -13.69 2.27
C LEU A 161 9.12 -14.21 1.36
N PHE A 162 7.92 -13.61 1.43
CA PHE A 162 6.80 -13.93 0.55
C PHE A 162 7.12 -13.60 -0.92
N ILE A 163 7.76 -12.46 -1.19
CA ILE A 163 8.21 -12.06 -2.53
C ILE A 163 9.27 -13.03 -3.08
N GLU A 164 10.29 -13.39 -2.29
CA GLU A 164 11.32 -14.33 -2.73
C GLU A 164 10.73 -15.70 -3.09
N ASN A 165 9.72 -16.17 -2.33
CA ASN A 165 8.98 -17.37 -2.68
C ASN A 165 8.25 -17.25 -4.00
N ALA A 166 7.53 -16.14 -4.18
CA ALA A 166 6.66 -15.94 -5.33
C ALA A 166 7.42 -15.96 -6.66
N LYS A 167 8.72 -15.65 -6.67
CA LYS A 167 9.59 -15.78 -7.85
C LYS A 167 9.75 -17.22 -8.34
N SER A 168 9.55 -18.21 -7.48
CA SER A 168 9.69 -19.63 -7.80
C SER A 168 8.38 -20.30 -8.24
N TRP A 169 7.25 -19.60 -8.10
CA TRP A 169 5.94 -20.17 -8.42
C TRP A 169 5.72 -20.30 -9.91
N SER A 170 5.08 -21.41 -10.32
CA SER A 170 4.59 -21.53 -11.69
C SER A 170 3.53 -20.47 -11.98
N PRO A 171 3.36 -20.03 -13.25
CA PRO A 171 2.35 -19.04 -13.60
C PRO A 171 0.93 -19.42 -13.20
N ASN A 172 0.59 -20.73 -13.16
CA ASN A 172 -0.74 -21.19 -12.76
C ASN A 172 -0.97 -21.02 -11.25
N ILE A 173 -0.01 -21.45 -10.42
CA ILE A 173 -0.08 -21.29 -8.96
C ILE A 173 -0.17 -19.81 -8.58
N TYR A 174 0.65 -18.96 -9.22
CA TYR A 174 0.61 -17.51 -9.01
C TYR A 174 -0.79 -16.94 -9.30
N ARG A 175 -1.42 -17.32 -10.42
CA ARG A 175 -2.74 -16.81 -10.81
C ARG A 175 -3.82 -17.19 -9.80
N GLU A 176 -3.81 -18.43 -9.33
CA GLU A 176 -4.79 -18.89 -8.35
C GLU A 176 -4.60 -18.26 -6.99
N ILE A 177 -3.36 -18.06 -6.53
CA ILE A 177 -3.09 -17.32 -5.29
C ILE A 177 -3.58 -15.88 -5.40
N VAL A 178 -3.32 -15.21 -6.53
CA VAL A 178 -3.83 -13.84 -6.74
C VAL A 178 -5.36 -13.83 -6.76
N ASP A 179 -6.00 -14.79 -7.43
CA ASP A 179 -7.46 -14.84 -7.50
C ASP A 179 -8.10 -15.12 -6.13
N GLU A 180 -7.51 -16.02 -5.34
CA GLU A 180 -7.93 -16.29 -3.96
C GLU A 180 -7.74 -15.06 -3.07
N LEU A 181 -6.59 -14.38 -3.18
CA LEU A 181 -6.34 -13.13 -2.45
C LEU A 181 -7.32 -12.02 -2.83
N VAL A 182 -7.66 -11.89 -4.11
CA VAL A 182 -8.67 -10.91 -4.56
C VAL A 182 -10.04 -11.25 -3.99
N HIS A 183 -10.42 -12.52 -3.98
CA HIS A 183 -11.68 -12.98 -3.42
C HIS A 183 -11.78 -12.73 -1.90
N ILE A 184 -10.70 -12.97 -1.15
CA ILE A 184 -10.67 -12.78 0.30
C ILE A 184 -10.53 -11.30 0.68
N ALA A 185 -9.70 -10.55 -0.05
CA ALA A 185 -9.41 -9.14 0.26
C ALA A 185 -10.59 -8.21 -0.06
N PHE A 186 -11.43 -8.54 -1.05
CA PHE A 186 -12.57 -7.72 -1.47
C PHE A 186 -13.88 -8.44 -1.18
N PRO A 187 -14.50 -8.14 -0.03
CA PRO A 187 -15.20 -6.85 0.15
C PRO A 187 -14.51 -5.76 0.98
N ALA A 188 -13.31 -5.97 1.52
CA ALA A 188 -12.50 -4.99 2.26
C ALA A 188 -13.25 -4.26 3.40
N GLU A 189 -13.93 -5.01 4.27
CA GLU A 189 -14.75 -4.46 5.35
C GLU A 189 -13.92 -4.25 6.64
N ASP A 190 -13.12 -5.25 7.03
CA ASP A 190 -12.45 -5.33 8.34
C ASP A 190 -10.92 -5.31 8.28
N TYR A 191 -10.28 -4.88 9.37
CA TYR A 191 -8.82 -4.82 9.48
C TYR A 191 -8.13 -6.17 9.26
N ASP A 192 -8.78 -7.28 9.60
CA ASP A 192 -8.24 -8.63 9.36
C ASP A 192 -7.94 -8.89 7.89
N GLN A 193 -8.57 -8.14 6.97
CA GLN A 193 -8.30 -8.23 5.54
C GLN A 193 -7.06 -7.45 5.09
N ALA A 194 -6.48 -6.59 5.94
CA ALA A 194 -5.34 -5.76 5.60
C ALA A 194 -4.12 -6.61 5.19
N LYS A 195 -3.91 -7.75 5.85
CA LYS A 195 -2.83 -8.70 5.52
C LYS A 195 -2.94 -9.23 4.08
N TYR A 196 -4.15 -9.54 3.62
CA TYR A 196 -4.35 -10.03 2.25
C TYR A 196 -4.12 -8.93 1.21
N ILE A 197 -4.46 -7.68 1.53
CA ILE A 197 -4.16 -6.53 0.67
C ILE A 197 -2.64 -6.30 0.56
N GLU A 198 -1.91 -6.46 1.66
CA GLU A 198 -0.45 -6.39 1.64
C GLU A 198 0.18 -7.52 0.82
N ALA A 199 -0.29 -8.76 0.99
CA ALA A 199 0.14 -9.89 0.18
C ALA A 199 -0.12 -9.63 -1.31
N LEU A 200 -1.32 -9.16 -1.64
CA LEU A 200 -1.70 -8.82 -3.01
C LEU A 200 -0.80 -7.72 -3.60
N ALA A 201 -0.50 -6.68 -2.81
CA ALA A 201 0.42 -5.61 -3.23
C ALA A 201 1.81 -6.17 -3.55
N CYS A 202 2.36 -7.04 -2.68
CA CYS A 202 3.64 -7.70 -2.88
C CYS A 202 3.69 -8.53 -4.16
N LEU A 203 2.62 -9.28 -4.46
CA LEU A 203 2.55 -10.08 -5.68
C LEU A 203 2.42 -9.22 -6.93
N ILE A 204 1.65 -8.14 -6.90
CA ILE A 204 1.51 -7.23 -8.05
C ILE A 204 2.83 -6.53 -8.33
N THR A 205 3.59 -6.16 -7.30
CA THR A 205 4.90 -5.50 -7.46
C THR A 205 6.06 -6.46 -7.74
N LEU A 206 5.81 -7.78 -7.78
CA LEU A 206 6.82 -8.78 -8.11
C LEU A 206 7.43 -8.54 -9.51
N ASP A 207 8.75 -8.56 -9.60
CA ASP A 207 9.47 -8.47 -10.88
C ASP A 207 9.44 -9.79 -11.66
N GLY A 208 8.68 -9.79 -12.77
CA GLY A 208 8.60 -10.92 -13.68
C GLY A 208 7.76 -10.59 -14.90
N SER A 209 8.26 -10.89 -16.11
CA SER A 209 7.51 -10.67 -17.35
C SER A 209 6.36 -11.67 -17.54
N GLU A 210 6.46 -12.84 -16.90
CA GLU A 210 5.55 -13.97 -17.07
C GLU A 210 4.14 -13.71 -16.51
N HIS A 211 4.03 -12.85 -15.49
CA HIS A 211 2.76 -12.50 -14.86
C HIS A 211 2.11 -11.24 -15.45
N TYR A 212 2.83 -10.51 -16.31
CA TYR A 212 2.42 -9.19 -16.78
C TYR A 212 1.05 -9.21 -17.47
N GLU A 213 0.83 -10.14 -18.42
CA GLU A 213 -0.42 -10.20 -19.18
C GLU A 213 -1.64 -10.47 -18.28
N PHE A 214 -1.46 -11.34 -17.28
CA PHE A 214 -2.49 -11.64 -16.30
C PHE A 214 -2.79 -10.42 -15.41
N LEU A 215 -1.75 -9.78 -14.87
CA LEU A 215 -1.89 -8.61 -13.99
C LEU A 215 -2.53 -7.42 -14.70
N VAL A 216 -2.23 -7.19 -15.98
CA VAL A 216 -2.88 -6.14 -16.80
C VAL A 216 -4.40 -6.35 -16.88
N LYS A 217 -4.87 -7.61 -16.92
CA LYS A 217 -6.30 -7.95 -16.95
C LYS A 217 -6.95 -7.86 -15.56
N LYS A 218 -6.21 -8.24 -14.50
CA LYS A 218 -6.74 -8.30 -13.12
C LYS A 218 -6.74 -6.96 -12.38
N LEU A 219 -5.72 -6.12 -12.57
CA LEU A 219 -5.60 -4.84 -11.86
C LEU A 219 -6.83 -3.91 -12.06
N PRO A 220 -7.42 -3.77 -13.26
CA PRO A 220 -8.70 -3.07 -13.45
C PRO A 220 -9.82 -3.55 -12.52
N LEU A 221 -9.98 -4.87 -12.37
CA LEU A 221 -11.04 -5.47 -11.55
C LEU A 221 -10.82 -5.20 -10.07
N ILE A 222 -9.55 -5.26 -9.62
CA ILE A 222 -9.15 -4.92 -8.25
C ILE A 222 -9.50 -3.46 -7.96
N CYS A 223 -9.12 -2.53 -8.83
CA CYS A 223 -9.42 -1.11 -8.64
C CYS A 223 -10.93 -0.82 -8.69
N CYS A 224 -11.71 -1.49 -9.54
CA CYS A 224 -13.16 -1.39 -9.52
C CYS A 224 -13.76 -1.91 -8.21
N SER A 225 -13.27 -3.03 -7.71
CA SER A 225 -13.73 -3.63 -6.44
C SER A 225 -13.45 -2.69 -5.27
N LEU A 226 -12.29 -2.03 -5.25
CA LEU A 226 -11.95 -0.99 -4.28
C LEU A 226 -12.92 0.20 -4.32
N VAL A 227 -13.27 0.68 -5.52
CA VAL A 227 -14.22 1.79 -5.68
C VAL A 227 -15.61 1.40 -5.18
N LEU A 228 -16.09 0.20 -5.54
CA LEU A 228 -17.41 -0.29 -5.13
C LEU A 228 -17.48 -0.62 -3.64
N GLY A 229 -16.38 -1.13 -3.06
CA GLY A 229 -16.26 -1.49 -1.65
C GLY A 229 -15.91 -0.33 -0.73
N LEU A 230 -15.61 0.87 -1.25
CA LEU A 230 -15.07 1.99 -0.46
C LEU A 230 -15.88 2.31 0.80
N ARG A 231 -17.22 2.30 0.72
CA ARG A 231 -18.09 2.62 1.86
C ARG A 231 -18.12 1.54 2.94
N LYS A 232 -17.70 0.32 2.60
CA LYS A 232 -17.67 -0.80 3.53
C LYS A 232 -16.40 -0.82 4.38
N ILE A 233 -15.36 -0.10 3.97
CA ILE A 233 -14.11 0.03 4.71
C ILE A 233 -14.39 0.77 6.04
N ALA A 234 -14.41 0.03 7.14
CA ALA A 234 -14.68 0.54 8.48
C ALA A 234 -13.40 0.78 9.32
N SER A 235 -12.26 0.25 8.88
CA SER A 235 -10.97 0.45 9.57
C SER A 235 -10.08 1.47 8.86
N SER A 236 -9.60 2.46 9.61
CA SER A 236 -8.63 3.45 9.14
C SER A 236 -7.30 2.81 8.72
N LYS A 237 -6.84 1.80 9.48
CA LYS A 237 -5.60 1.07 9.21
C LYS A 237 -5.69 0.29 7.90
N LEU A 238 -6.81 -0.39 7.64
CA LEU A 238 -7.06 -1.06 6.36
C LEU A 238 -6.98 -0.07 5.21
N PHE A 239 -7.63 1.08 5.35
CA PHE A 239 -7.60 2.13 4.34
C PHE A 239 -6.18 2.65 4.06
N LEU A 240 -5.37 2.85 5.11
CA LEU A 240 -3.95 3.23 4.96
C LEU A 240 -3.16 2.15 4.21
N LYS A 241 -3.38 0.86 4.48
CA LYS A 241 -2.73 -0.24 3.75
C LYS A 241 -3.15 -0.26 2.28
N ILE A 242 -4.42 0.01 1.96
CA ILE A 242 -4.88 0.17 0.58
C ILE A 242 -4.16 1.32 -0.12
N LEU A 243 -4.06 2.49 0.51
CA LEU A 243 -3.34 3.63 -0.06
C LEU A 243 -1.86 3.32 -0.27
N ASN A 244 -1.23 2.60 0.67
CA ASN A 244 0.14 2.13 0.54
C ASN A 244 0.32 1.20 -0.68
N ALA A 245 -0.56 0.21 -0.82
CA ALA A 245 -0.55 -0.71 -1.94
C ALA A 245 -0.70 0.01 -3.28
N LEU A 246 -1.67 0.93 -3.39
CA LEU A 246 -1.87 1.73 -4.61
C LEU A 246 -0.64 2.57 -4.93
N GLU A 247 -0.01 3.20 -3.94
CA GLU A 247 1.21 3.97 -4.16
C GLU A 247 2.39 3.11 -4.64
N SER A 248 2.60 1.94 -4.03
CA SER A 248 3.64 1.01 -4.43
C SER A 248 3.44 0.54 -5.87
N ILE A 249 2.21 0.16 -6.25
CA ILE A 249 1.86 -0.21 -7.63
C ILE A 249 2.17 0.93 -8.61
N LEU A 250 1.79 2.16 -8.27
CA LEU A 250 2.03 3.34 -9.10
C LEU A 250 3.54 3.65 -9.28
N LYS A 251 4.36 3.41 -8.26
CA LYS A 251 5.81 3.68 -8.30
C LYS A 251 6.60 2.57 -8.98
N GLU A 252 6.32 1.32 -8.60
CA GLU A 252 7.12 0.15 -8.98
C GLU A 252 6.66 -0.47 -10.30
N LYS A 253 5.35 -0.41 -10.60
CA LYS A 253 4.75 -1.03 -11.80
C LYS A 253 3.96 -0.06 -12.67
N PRO A 254 4.56 1.07 -13.13
CA PRO A 254 3.85 2.03 -13.97
C PRO A 254 3.41 1.49 -15.33
N SER A 255 3.95 0.36 -15.79
CA SER A 255 3.55 -0.33 -17.02
C SER A 255 2.24 -1.12 -16.89
N LEU A 256 1.81 -1.47 -15.67
CA LEU A 256 0.53 -2.14 -15.42
C LEU A 256 -0.64 -1.16 -15.41
N VAL A 257 -0.37 0.12 -15.20
CA VAL A 257 -1.38 1.17 -15.06
C VAL A 257 -1.86 1.60 -16.45
N SER A 258 -3.02 1.09 -16.86
CA SER A 258 -3.75 1.57 -18.03
C SER A 258 -4.50 2.88 -17.72
N GLN A 259 -5.05 3.53 -18.75
CA GLN A 259 -5.90 4.72 -18.58
C GLN A 259 -7.10 4.43 -17.67
N PHE A 260 -7.72 3.26 -17.83
CA PHE A 260 -8.85 2.85 -17.00
C PHE A 260 -8.44 2.65 -15.53
N VAL A 261 -7.31 1.97 -15.26
CA VAL A 261 -6.79 1.80 -13.90
C VAL A 261 -6.52 3.17 -13.25
N PHE A 262 -5.90 4.08 -14.01
CA PHE A 262 -5.68 5.45 -13.56
C PHE A 262 -6.98 6.16 -13.16
N GLU A 263 -8.03 6.04 -13.96
CA GLU A 263 -9.36 6.61 -13.67
C GLU A 263 -9.99 5.99 -12.43
N GLN A 264 -9.91 4.67 -12.26
CA GLN A 264 -10.45 3.98 -11.08
C GLN A 264 -9.72 4.41 -9.80
N ILE A 265 -8.38 4.50 -9.82
CA ILE A 265 -7.61 5.01 -8.67
C ILE A 265 -7.96 6.48 -8.39
N SER A 266 -8.08 7.31 -9.42
CA SER A 266 -8.45 8.72 -9.26
C SER A 266 -9.85 8.85 -8.67
N LEU A 267 -10.81 8.03 -9.14
CA LEU A 267 -12.17 8.00 -8.63
C LEU A 267 -12.21 7.52 -7.17
N PHE A 268 -11.44 6.48 -6.83
CA PHE A 268 -11.29 6.02 -5.45
C PHE A 268 -10.83 7.15 -4.53
N LEU A 269 -9.81 7.93 -4.92
CA LEU A 269 -9.33 9.07 -4.14
C LEU A 269 -10.35 10.21 -4.05
N VAL A 270 -11.04 10.53 -5.16
CA VAL A 270 -12.10 11.55 -5.19
C VAL A 270 -13.23 11.17 -4.24
N LEU A 271 -13.68 9.92 -4.27
CA LEU A 271 -14.74 9.44 -3.39
C LEU A 271 -14.27 9.41 -1.93
N SER A 272 -13.03 8.97 -1.67
CA SER A 272 -12.43 8.91 -0.33
C SER A 272 -12.33 10.27 0.36
N THR A 273 -12.12 11.33 -0.43
CA THR A 273 -12.05 12.71 0.03
C THR A 273 -13.41 13.42 0.06
N SER A 274 -14.49 12.70 -0.29
CA SER A 274 -15.85 13.21 -0.32
C SER A 274 -16.73 12.58 0.78
N ARG A 275 -17.99 13.02 0.86
CA ARG A 275 -18.99 12.43 1.75
C ARG A 275 -19.34 10.97 1.42
N SER A 276 -19.00 10.49 0.22
CA SER A 276 -19.16 9.09 -0.17
C SER A 276 -17.97 8.21 0.22
N GLY A 277 -17.00 8.76 0.95
CA GLY A 277 -15.80 8.06 1.40
C GLY A 277 -16.05 7.04 2.52
N PRO A 278 -14.99 6.43 3.02
CA PRO A 278 -15.04 5.44 4.10
C PRO A 278 -15.36 6.12 5.44
N SER A 279 -16.14 5.45 6.28
CA SER A 279 -16.47 5.90 7.63
C SER A 279 -15.81 4.97 8.63
N PHE A 280 -14.83 5.48 9.36
CA PHE A 280 -14.04 4.67 10.27
C PHE A 280 -14.68 4.56 11.65
N THR A 281 -14.58 3.38 12.26
CA THR A 281 -15.08 3.10 13.62
C THR A 281 -13.97 3.09 14.67
N ASP A 282 -12.72 2.95 14.25
CA ASP A 282 -11.52 2.97 15.09
C ASP A 282 -11.05 4.39 15.40
N ASP A 283 -10.11 4.52 16.34
CA ASP A 283 -9.37 5.77 16.58
C ASP A 283 -8.25 5.90 15.54
N TYR A 284 -8.07 7.10 15.00
CA TYR A 284 -7.13 7.33 13.90
C TYR A 284 -6.59 8.76 13.87
N ASP A 285 -5.39 8.88 13.32
CA ASP A 285 -4.78 10.16 13.02
C ASP A 285 -5.30 10.71 11.68
N THR A 286 -6.03 11.82 11.74
CA THR A 286 -6.55 12.51 10.56
C THR A 286 -5.46 13.06 9.65
N ASP A 287 -4.32 13.46 10.22
CA ASP A 287 -3.20 13.99 9.44
C ASP A 287 -2.48 12.88 8.70
N GLU A 288 -2.27 11.72 9.32
CA GLU A 288 -1.67 10.56 8.66
C GLU A 288 -2.47 10.16 7.41
N LEU A 289 -3.80 10.04 7.55
CA LEU A 289 -4.71 9.74 6.45
C LEU A 289 -4.62 10.79 5.33
N TYR A 290 -4.65 12.07 5.69
CA TYR A 290 -4.59 13.17 4.74
C TYR A 290 -3.25 13.19 3.98
N LEU A 291 -2.14 13.11 4.71
CA LEU A 291 -0.80 13.09 4.14
C LEU A 291 -0.63 11.89 3.21
N ARG A 292 -1.24 10.74 3.54
CA ARG A 292 -1.16 9.57 2.67
C ARG A 292 -1.97 9.73 1.39
N LEU A 293 -3.18 10.31 1.46
CA LEU A 293 -3.95 10.70 0.27
C LEU A 293 -3.18 11.68 -0.62
N CYS A 294 -2.50 12.66 -0.02
CA CYS A 294 -1.64 13.58 -0.75
C CYS A 294 -0.46 12.86 -1.42
N SER A 295 0.16 11.90 -0.75
CA SER A 295 1.29 11.14 -1.31
C SER A 295 0.91 10.35 -2.58
N VAL A 296 -0.23 9.64 -2.55
CA VAL A 296 -0.76 8.93 -3.73
C VAL A 296 -1.07 9.92 -4.85
N THR A 297 -1.76 11.03 -4.52
CA THR A 297 -2.11 12.09 -5.48
C THR A 297 -0.86 12.71 -6.12
N SER A 298 0.18 12.97 -5.33
CA SER A 298 1.47 13.48 -5.82
C SER A 298 2.11 12.52 -6.83
N THR A 299 2.09 11.21 -6.53
CA THR A 299 2.61 10.17 -7.42
C THR A 299 1.85 10.17 -8.75
N ILE A 300 0.53 10.33 -8.73
CA ILE A 300 -0.33 10.46 -9.92
C ILE A 300 0.08 11.69 -10.75
N LEU A 301 0.18 12.87 -10.13
CA LEU A 301 0.54 14.12 -10.80
C LEU A 301 1.93 14.10 -11.43
N LEU A 302 2.89 13.43 -10.80
CA LEU A 302 4.29 13.41 -11.24
C LEU A 302 4.56 12.31 -12.27
N SER A 303 3.99 11.12 -12.11
CA SER A 303 4.35 9.94 -12.90
C SER A 303 3.36 9.63 -14.03
N PHE A 304 2.10 10.06 -13.94
CA PHE A 304 1.02 9.63 -14.83
C PHE A 304 0.39 10.75 -15.66
N ARG A 305 1.14 11.83 -15.92
CA ARG A 305 0.67 13.00 -16.68
C ARG A 305 0.08 12.70 -18.06
N LYS A 306 0.58 11.66 -18.72
CA LYS A 306 0.04 11.22 -20.02
C LYS A 306 -1.46 10.91 -19.95
N PHE A 307 -1.93 10.42 -18.80
CA PHE A 307 -3.33 10.02 -18.57
C PHE A 307 -4.22 11.19 -18.10
N LEU A 308 -3.62 12.33 -17.72
CA LEU A 308 -4.35 13.56 -17.40
C LEU A 308 -5.01 14.21 -18.62
N ARG A 309 -4.53 13.89 -19.84
CA ARG A 309 -5.10 14.41 -21.08
C ARG A 309 -6.57 13.96 -21.19
N GLY A 310 -7.49 14.92 -21.11
CA GLY A 310 -8.94 14.68 -21.13
C GLY A 310 -9.60 14.47 -19.77
N HIS A 311 -8.82 14.27 -18.69
CA HIS A 311 -9.32 13.88 -17.36
C HIS A 311 -8.92 14.85 -16.25
N HIS A 312 -8.54 16.09 -16.60
CA HIS A 312 -8.17 17.12 -15.63
C HIS A 312 -9.31 17.39 -14.63
N ASN A 313 -10.57 17.20 -15.02
CA ASN A 313 -11.72 17.33 -14.13
C ASN A 313 -11.63 16.42 -12.89
N LEU A 314 -11.15 15.18 -13.03
CA LEU A 314 -11.00 14.26 -11.89
C LEU A 314 -9.96 14.77 -10.89
N VAL A 315 -8.80 15.22 -11.40
CA VAL A 315 -7.73 15.76 -10.56
C VAL A 315 -8.12 17.07 -9.90
N ILE A 316 -8.76 17.97 -10.65
CA ILE A 316 -9.26 19.23 -10.09
C ILE A 316 -10.30 18.95 -9.02
N ARG A 317 -11.23 18.00 -9.25
CA ARG A 317 -12.19 17.58 -8.24
C ARG A 317 -11.54 17.01 -6.99
N LEU A 318 -10.50 16.20 -7.15
CA LEU A 318 -9.72 15.65 -6.04
C LEU A 318 -9.05 16.77 -5.22
N LEU A 319 -8.42 17.73 -5.87
CA LEU A 319 -7.78 18.86 -5.20
C LEU A 319 -8.80 19.78 -4.51
N GLN A 320 -9.95 20.04 -5.13
CA GLN A 320 -11.07 20.73 -4.48
C GLN A 320 -11.50 20.02 -3.20
N ASN A 321 -11.67 18.69 -3.25
CA ASN A 321 -12.05 17.91 -2.08
C ASN A 321 -10.96 17.94 -0.99
N LEU A 322 -9.68 17.85 -1.37
CA LEU A 322 -8.54 17.90 -0.44
C LEU A 322 -8.34 19.29 0.21
N LEU A 323 -8.91 20.36 -0.32
CA LEU A 323 -8.88 21.68 0.33
C LEU A 323 -9.74 21.70 1.62
N TYR A 324 -10.88 21.02 1.61
CA TYR A 324 -11.87 21.12 2.68
C TYR A 324 -11.49 20.49 4.02
N PRO A 325 -10.64 19.44 4.07
CA PRO A 325 -10.07 18.98 5.32
C PRO A 325 -9.22 20.00 6.07
N LEU A 326 -8.65 20.99 5.37
CA LEU A 326 -7.86 22.07 5.96
C LEU A 326 -8.72 23.21 6.55
N CYS A 327 -10.05 23.09 6.43
CA CYS A 327 -11.00 24.15 6.76
C CYS A 327 -11.95 23.70 7.87
N VAL A 328 -12.22 24.58 8.84
CA VAL A 328 -13.23 24.36 9.90
C VAL A 328 -14.53 25.08 9.51
N PRO A 329 -15.70 24.43 9.52
CA PRO A 329 -16.97 25.11 9.26
C PRO A 329 -17.21 26.29 10.22
N ARG A 330 -17.65 27.46 9.71
CA ARG A 330 -18.03 28.58 10.58
C ARG A 330 -19.35 28.26 11.29
N ALA A 331 -19.42 28.52 12.60
CA ALA A 331 -20.66 28.38 13.35
C ALA A 331 -21.73 29.33 12.77
N ILE A 332 -22.87 28.79 12.35
CA ILE A 332 -23.96 29.59 11.79
C ILE A 332 -24.82 30.11 12.94
N SER A 333 -25.07 31.42 12.96
CA SER A 333 -26.01 32.07 13.87
C SER A 333 -27.43 31.48 13.73
N SER A 334 -28.19 31.51 14.83
CA SER A 334 -29.40 30.72 15.11
C SER A 334 -30.57 30.80 14.14
N ASN A 335 -30.58 31.73 13.18
CA ASN A 335 -31.80 32.11 12.46
C ASN A 335 -31.90 31.58 11.01
N GLY A 336 -30.99 30.73 10.54
CA GLY A 336 -31.01 30.18 9.15
C GLY A 336 -30.67 28.68 9.04
N ARG A 337 -31.03 27.91 10.07
CA ARG A 337 -30.27 26.75 10.58
C ARG A 337 -30.14 25.48 9.74
N ILE A 338 -31.03 25.16 8.80
CA ILE A 338 -31.02 23.81 8.19
C ILE A 338 -30.32 23.81 6.82
N HIS A 339 -30.65 24.76 5.95
CA HIS A 339 -30.14 24.74 4.57
C HIS A 339 -28.63 25.05 4.47
N LYS A 340 -28.13 25.94 5.33
CA LYS A 340 -26.71 26.36 5.32
C LYS A 340 -25.78 25.36 6.02
N SER A 341 -26.21 24.68 7.09
CA SER A 341 -25.36 23.67 7.75
C SER A 341 -25.16 22.45 6.83
N ILE A 342 -26.23 21.98 6.19
CA ILE A 342 -26.18 20.93 5.16
C ILE A 342 -25.24 21.35 4.02
N GLN A 343 -25.29 22.62 3.59
CA GLN A 343 -24.44 23.17 2.53
C GLN A 343 -22.94 23.26 2.89
N TYR A 344 -22.56 23.34 4.17
CA TYR A 344 -21.14 23.35 4.57
C TYR A 344 -20.56 21.97 4.83
N HIS A 345 -21.40 20.97 5.12
CA HIS A 345 -20.93 19.62 5.46
C HIS A 345 -20.89 18.65 4.26
N TRP A 346 -21.53 18.94 3.12
CA TRP A 346 -21.53 18.00 1.98
C TRP A 346 -20.21 17.94 1.20
N LYS A 347 -19.37 18.98 1.30
CA LYS A 347 -18.07 19.05 0.60
C LYS A 347 -16.91 18.42 1.40
N ARG A 348 -17.13 18.03 2.65
CA ARG A 348 -16.07 17.45 3.51
C ARG A 348 -16.10 15.93 3.46
N ALA A 349 -14.94 15.32 3.64
CA ALA A 349 -14.81 13.88 3.78
C ALA A 349 -15.54 13.40 5.05
N ILE A 350 -16.16 12.21 4.99
CA ILE A 350 -16.96 11.68 6.09
C ILE A 350 -16.13 11.28 7.32
N TRP A 351 -14.89 10.84 7.10
CA TRP A 351 -13.92 10.51 8.15
C TRP A 351 -13.35 11.74 8.87
N LEU A 352 -13.75 12.97 8.51
CA LEU A 352 -13.30 14.16 9.21
C LEU A 352 -14.38 14.67 10.14
N SER A 353 -14.03 14.88 11.42
CA SER A 353 -14.95 15.46 12.39
C SER A 353 -15.44 16.84 11.94
N THR A 354 -16.70 17.15 12.26
CA THR A 354 -17.36 18.41 11.88
C THR A 354 -16.69 19.65 12.46
N THR A 355 -15.88 19.48 13.51
CA THR A 355 -15.22 20.56 14.25
C THR A 355 -13.70 20.59 14.11
N SER A 356 -13.07 19.51 13.62
CA SER A 356 -11.61 19.44 13.45
C SER A 356 -11.19 19.86 12.05
N ALA A 357 -9.92 20.24 11.89
CA ALA A 357 -9.25 20.40 10.60
C ALA A 357 -7.86 19.77 10.70
N CYS A 358 -7.30 19.37 9.56
CA CYS A 358 -5.94 18.85 9.49
C CYS A 358 -4.90 19.94 9.79
N SER A 359 -3.70 19.56 10.22
CA SER A 359 -2.66 20.50 10.65
C SER A 359 -2.02 21.30 9.50
N THR A 360 -1.19 22.26 9.89
CA THR A 360 -0.33 23.04 8.98
C THR A 360 0.56 22.16 8.10
N SER A 361 0.97 20.97 8.57
CA SER A 361 1.78 20.04 7.77
C SER A 361 1.01 19.51 6.55
N CYS A 362 -0.28 19.22 6.72
CA CYS A 362 -1.22 18.83 5.67
C CYS A 362 -1.40 19.96 4.66
N ALA A 363 -1.47 21.21 5.13
CA ALA A 363 -1.56 22.39 4.26
C ALA A 363 -0.31 22.58 3.38
N LEU A 364 0.88 22.34 3.92
CA LEU A 364 2.13 22.33 3.14
C LEU A 364 2.14 21.21 2.09
N ALA A 365 1.66 20.02 2.45
CA ALA A 365 1.53 18.91 1.51
C ALA A 365 0.57 19.26 0.36
N TYR A 366 -0.56 19.90 0.66
CA TYR A 366 -1.50 20.39 -0.34
C TYR A 366 -0.88 21.45 -1.26
N SER A 367 -0.16 22.44 -0.71
CA SER A 367 0.55 23.44 -1.51
C SER A 367 1.53 22.80 -2.49
N ARG A 368 2.26 21.75 -2.08
CA ARG A 368 3.13 20.98 -2.98
C ARG A 368 2.36 20.27 -4.09
N LEU A 369 1.15 19.77 -3.84
CA LEU A 369 0.31 19.17 -4.89
C LEU A 369 -0.07 20.21 -5.95
N ILE A 370 -0.44 21.41 -5.51
CA ILE A 370 -0.76 22.53 -6.39
C ILE A 370 0.46 22.91 -7.23
N SER A 371 1.64 23.01 -6.62
CA SER A 371 2.88 23.24 -7.37
C SER A 371 3.18 22.10 -8.35
N ASN A 372 3.04 20.83 -7.96
CA ASN A 372 3.25 19.68 -8.85
C ASN A 372 2.30 19.65 -10.06
N LEU A 373 1.10 20.21 -9.90
CA LEU A 373 0.11 20.37 -10.96
C LEU A 373 0.52 21.49 -11.93
N CYS A 374 0.81 22.67 -11.42
CA CYS A 374 1.08 23.88 -12.21
C CYS A 374 2.50 23.94 -12.79
N GLU A 375 3.49 23.45 -12.04
CA GLU A 375 4.92 23.46 -12.35
C GLU A 375 5.46 22.03 -12.38
N PRO A 376 5.12 21.28 -13.44
CA PRO A 376 5.58 19.92 -13.56
C PRO A 376 7.12 19.87 -13.61
N PRO A 377 7.83 19.15 -12.70
CA PRO A 377 9.27 18.93 -12.87
C PRO A 377 9.54 18.31 -14.24
N SER A 378 10.45 18.96 -14.98
CA SER A 378 10.97 18.50 -16.26
C SER A 378 11.78 17.23 -16.04
N ARG A 379 11.11 16.08 -15.94
CA ARG A 379 11.79 14.78 -16.00
C ARG A 379 12.31 14.61 -17.43
N SER A 380 13.54 15.06 -17.66
CA SER A 380 14.34 14.72 -18.84
C SER A 380 14.56 13.21 -18.83
N LYS A 381 13.59 12.45 -19.35
CA LYS A 381 13.85 11.07 -19.75
C LYS A 381 14.60 11.17 -21.06
N ASN A 382 15.90 10.91 -20.99
CA ASN A 382 16.77 10.56 -22.11
C ASN A 382 16.15 9.42 -22.92
N LEU A 383 15.26 9.76 -23.84
CA LEU A 383 14.78 8.91 -24.94
C LEU A 383 15.57 9.28 -26.20
N SER A 384 16.90 9.39 -26.08
CA SER A 384 17.81 9.33 -27.20
C SER A 384 18.18 7.87 -27.48
N ARG A 385 17.18 7.09 -27.92
CA ARG A 385 17.46 5.87 -28.69
C ARG A 385 17.97 6.31 -30.05
N LYS A 386 19.30 6.42 -30.14
CA LYS A 386 20.18 6.31 -31.31
C LYS A 386 19.45 6.12 -32.66
N GLY A 387 18.93 7.22 -33.20
CA GLY A 387 18.66 7.40 -34.62
C GLY A 387 19.53 8.56 -35.09
N LYS A 388 20.51 8.27 -35.95
CA LYS A 388 21.35 9.26 -36.62
C LYS A 388 20.48 10.27 -37.38
N LEU A 389 20.57 11.56 -37.04
CA LEU A 389 20.89 12.67 -37.95
C LEU A 389 20.64 14.02 -37.24
N ASP A 390 21.68 14.83 -37.17
CA ASP A 390 21.71 16.30 -37.25
C ASP A 390 20.42 17.07 -36.93
N SER A 391 20.32 17.62 -35.71
CA SER A 391 19.70 18.94 -35.46
C SER A 391 19.72 19.29 -33.96
N HIS A 392 20.75 20.03 -33.55
CA HIS A 392 20.91 20.52 -32.17
C HIS A 392 19.88 21.61 -31.78
N ASP A 393 19.04 22.06 -32.72
CA ASP A 393 18.07 23.16 -32.54
C ASP A 393 16.60 22.73 -32.37
N ARG A 394 16.25 21.45 -32.55
CA ARG A 394 14.85 20.98 -32.47
C ARG A 394 14.44 20.39 -31.13
N LEU A 395 15.40 20.03 -30.27
CA LEU A 395 15.14 19.40 -28.97
C LEU A 395 14.73 20.42 -27.88
N SER A 396 15.25 21.65 -27.92
CA SER A 396 14.89 22.72 -26.96
C SER A 396 13.48 23.27 -27.20
N TYR A 397 13.09 23.43 -28.46
CA TYR A 397 11.77 23.92 -28.85
C TYR A 397 10.65 22.91 -28.55
N SER A 398 10.92 21.61 -28.76
CA SER A 398 9.96 20.53 -28.54
C SER A 398 9.59 20.33 -27.07
N LEU A 399 10.55 20.40 -26.14
CA LEU A 399 10.33 20.24 -24.70
C LEU A 399 9.55 21.41 -24.07
N SER A 400 9.87 22.64 -24.51
CA SER A 400 9.12 23.86 -24.16
C SER A 400 7.66 23.77 -24.64
N SER A 401 7.43 23.24 -25.85
CA SER A 401 6.09 23.11 -26.42
C SER A 401 5.23 22.07 -25.71
N ALA A 402 5.78 20.93 -25.27
CA ALA A 402 5.01 19.88 -24.60
C ALA A 402 4.57 20.31 -23.18
N ALA A 403 5.48 20.92 -22.41
CA ALA A 403 5.18 21.49 -21.10
C ALA A 403 4.27 22.72 -21.19
N GLY A 404 4.42 23.53 -22.25
CA GLY A 404 3.52 24.64 -22.55
C GLY A 404 2.11 24.16 -22.94
N ASN A 405 2.00 23.10 -23.74
CA ASN A 405 0.73 22.51 -24.14
C ASN A 405 0.00 21.84 -22.98
N SER A 406 0.71 21.15 -22.09
CA SER A 406 0.11 20.62 -20.86
C SER A 406 -0.36 21.74 -19.93
N ARG A 407 0.43 22.82 -19.79
CA ARG A 407 0.02 24.00 -19.02
C ARG A 407 -1.23 24.66 -19.59
N ARG A 408 -1.33 24.83 -20.92
CA ARG A 408 -2.52 25.38 -21.59
C ARG A 408 -3.75 24.46 -21.48
N ALA A 409 -3.56 23.15 -21.50
CA ALA A 409 -4.67 22.20 -21.30
C ALA A 409 -5.19 22.26 -19.86
N LEU A 410 -4.27 22.39 -18.90
CA LEU A 410 -4.58 22.50 -17.48
C LEU A 410 -5.17 23.88 -17.12
N SER A 411 -4.71 24.98 -17.72
CA SER A 411 -5.13 26.35 -17.40
C SER A 411 -6.63 26.58 -17.60
N LYS A 412 -7.30 25.75 -18.42
CA LYS A 412 -8.76 25.78 -18.58
C LYS A 412 -9.52 25.29 -17.34
N HIS A 413 -8.89 24.48 -16.51
CA HIS A 413 -9.53 23.85 -15.35
C HIS A 413 -9.01 24.40 -14.01
N THR A 414 -7.78 24.90 -13.96
CA THR A 414 -7.18 25.52 -12.77
C THR A 414 -8.00 26.68 -12.16
N PRO A 415 -8.72 27.53 -12.93
CA PRO A 415 -9.56 28.61 -12.39
C PRO A 415 -10.56 28.11 -11.34
N TYR A 416 -11.09 26.90 -11.51
CA TYR A 416 -12.06 26.32 -10.59
C TYR A 416 -11.46 25.97 -9.22
N LEU A 417 -10.14 25.81 -9.11
CA LEU A 417 -9.46 25.69 -7.81
C LEU A 417 -9.45 27.02 -7.07
N LEU A 418 -9.22 28.12 -7.78
CA LEU A 418 -9.17 29.45 -7.19
C LEU A 418 -10.57 29.93 -6.76
N VAL A 419 -11.60 29.62 -7.57
CA VAL A 419 -13.00 29.81 -7.19
C VAL A 419 -13.32 29.04 -5.90
N GLU A 420 -12.92 27.77 -5.82
CA GLU A 420 -13.18 26.92 -4.66
C GLU A 420 -12.42 27.41 -3.42
N TYR A 421 -11.20 27.93 -3.58
CA TYR A 421 -10.42 28.56 -2.53
C TYR A 421 -11.09 29.83 -1.98
N CYS A 422 -11.58 30.71 -2.85
CA CYS A 422 -12.33 31.90 -2.44
C CYS A 422 -13.61 31.51 -1.68
N TYR A 423 -14.32 30.49 -2.16
CA TYR A 423 -15.48 29.93 -1.47
C TYR A 423 -15.10 29.38 -0.08
N ALA A 424 -13.95 28.69 0.04
CA ALA A 424 -13.47 28.16 1.30
C ALA A 424 -13.18 29.27 2.32
N ILE A 425 -12.48 30.34 1.92
CA ILE A 425 -12.20 31.50 2.78
C ILE A 425 -13.50 32.16 3.27
N LEU A 426 -14.48 32.31 2.39
CA LEU A 426 -15.75 32.97 2.70
C LEU A 426 -16.55 32.18 3.74
N ASN A 427 -16.64 30.87 3.55
CA ASN A 427 -17.61 30.02 4.25
C ASN A 427 -17.01 29.25 5.43
N TYR A 428 -15.69 29.06 5.45
CA TYR A 428 -14.99 28.30 6.47
C TYR A 428 -13.99 29.19 7.22
N LYS A 429 -13.61 28.75 8.41
CA LYS A 429 -12.50 29.29 9.17
C LYS A 429 -11.25 28.49 8.78
N ILE A 430 -10.23 29.20 8.32
CA ILE A 430 -8.90 28.65 8.07
C ILE A 430 -7.98 29.29 9.10
N GLU A 431 -7.26 28.47 9.86
CA GLU A 431 -6.30 28.95 10.84
C GLU A 431 -5.21 29.79 10.16
N PRO A 432 -4.71 30.88 10.79
CA PRO A 432 -3.67 31.73 10.19
C PRO A 432 -2.42 30.96 9.72
N ALA A 433 -1.91 30.02 10.52
CA ALA A 433 -0.74 29.21 10.15
C ALA A 433 -1.02 28.33 8.91
N THR A 434 -2.18 27.69 8.87
CA THR A 434 -2.66 26.92 7.71
C THR A 434 -2.83 27.80 6.47
N ARG A 435 -3.39 29.01 6.62
CA ARG A 435 -3.53 29.97 5.52
C ARG A 435 -2.17 30.38 4.96
N GLN A 436 -1.20 30.66 5.83
CA GLN A 436 0.17 30.99 5.43
C GLN A 436 0.82 29.84 4.66
N ALA A 437 0.63 28.59 5.09
CA ALA A 437 1.11 27.41 4.38
C ALA A 437 0.47 27.24 2.99
N LEU A 438 -0.79 27.66 2.83
CA LEU A 438 -1.52 27.66 1.54
C LEU A 438 -1.10 28.79 0.60
N THR A 439 -0.50 29.86 1.12
CA THR A 439 -0.13 31.04 0.33
C THR A 439 0.76 30.66 -0.85
N GLN A 440 1.79 29.84 -0.63
CA GLN A 440 2.71 29.44 -1.71
C GLN A 440 1.99 28.72 -2.85
N GLY A 441 1.15 27.72 -2.53
CA GLY A 441 0.37 27.02 -3.55
C GLY A 441 -0.61 27.95 -4.28
N THR A 442 -1.21 28.89 -3.55
CA THR A 442 -2.12 29.88 -4.13
C THR A 442 -1.40 30.82 -5.11
N TYR A 443 -0.18 31.26 -4.80
CA TYR A 443 0.62 32.09 -5.70
C TYR A 443 1.02 31.32 -6.96
N THR A 444 1.44 30.05 -6.81
CA THR A 444 1.70 29.19 -7.96
C THR A 444 0.45 28.99 -8.84
N LEU A 445 -0.76 29.00 -8.28
CA LEU A 445 -1.99 29.02 -9.09
C LEU A 445 -2.07 30.31 -9.92
N PHE A 446 -1.89 31.48 -9.30
CA PHE A 446 -1.93 32.75 -10.03
C PHE A 446 -0.90 32.81 -11.16
N ASP A 447 0.33 32.35 -10.92
CA ASP A 447 1.38 32.31 -11.95
C ASP A 447 1.01 31.43 -13.15
N SER A 448 0.15 30.42 -12.94
CA SER A 448 -0.31 29.53 -14.00
C SER A 448 -1.50 30.07 -14.82
N LEU A 449 -2.18 31.14 -14.35
CA LEU A 449 -3.40 31.66 -14.96
C LEU A 449 -3.13 32.90 -15.82
N GLY A 450 -3.73 32.93 -17.02
CA GLY A 450 -3.76 34.11 -17.87
C GLY A 450 -4.89 35.09 -17.51
N GLN A 451 -4.94 36.22 -18.21
CA GLN A 451 -5.99 37.23 -17.98
C GLN A 451 -7.40 36.71 -18.27
N ASN A 452 -7.55 35.82 -19.26
CA ASN A 452 -8.85 35.25 -19.61
C ASN A 452 -9.36 34.33 -18.50
N GLU A 453 -8.46 33.50 -17.96
CA GLU A 453 -8.73 32.63 -16.82
C GLU A 453 -9.13 33.41 -15.57
N LEU A 454 -8.43 34.51 -15.26
CA LEU A 454 -8.80 35.39 -14.13
C LEU A 454 -10.18 36.03 -14.31
N LYS A 455 -10.56 36.39 -15.55
CA LYS A 455 -11.93 36.85 -15.85
C LYS A 455 -12.97 35.77 -15.59
N VAL A 456 -12.66 34.50 -15.90
CA VAL A 456 -13.54 33.36 -15.59
C VAL A 456 -13.73 33.24 -14.07
N VAL A 457 -12.65 33.35 -13.28
CA VAL A 457 -12.75 33.34 -11.81
C VAL A 457 -13.64 34.46 -11.31
N ASN A 458 -13.42 35.68 -11.79
CA ASN A 458 -14.21 36.84 -11.39
C ASN A 458 -15.70 36.71 -11.76
N ALA A 459 -16.00 36.12 -12.93
CA ALA A 459 -17.37 35.89 -13.38
C ALA A 459 -18.08 34.76 -12.61
N ALA A 460 -17.33 33.75 -12.15
CA ALA A 460 -17.86 32.61 -11.41
C ALA A 460 -18.15 32.93 -9.92
N LEU A 461 -17.60 34.03 -9.40
CA LEU A 461 -17.77 34.46 -8.02
C LEU A 461 -18.92 35.45 -7.86
N ASP A 462 -19.62 35.38 -6.74
CA ASP A 462 -20.61 36.37 -6.31
C ASP A 462 -19.93 37.64 -5.74
N VAL A 463 -20.71 38.63 -5.31
CA VAL A 463 -20.17 39.92 -4.84
C VAL A 463 -19.17 39.73 -3.68
N ALA A 464 -19.49 38.87 -2.72
CA ALA A 464 -18.63 38.59 -1.57
C ALA A 464 -17.38 37.81 -1.98
N GLY A 465 -17.51 36.79 -2.84
CA GLY A 465 -16.39 36.05 -3.40
C GLY A 465 -15.44 36.94 -4.21
N ARG A 466 -15.96 37.88 -5.01
CA ARG A 466 -15.14 38.84 -5.77
C ARG A 466 -14.32 39.77 -4.87
N ALA A 467 -14.86 40.19 -3.74
CA ALA A 467 -14.11 40.99 -2.77
C ALA A 467 -12.92 40.21 -2.17
N ILE A 468 -13.15 38.94 -1.82
CA ILE A 468 -12.08 38.04 -1.35
C ILE A 468 -11.04 37.81 -2.44
N PHE A 469 -11.49 37.47 -3.66
CA PHE A 469 -10.61 37.24 -4.79
C PHE A 469 -9.71 38.45 -5.06
N LYS A 470 -10.28 39.67 -5.04
CA LYS A 470 -9.51 40.90 -5.19
C LYS A 470 -8.45 41.03 -4.09
N SER A 471 -8.81 40.85 -2.82
CA SER A 471 -7.86 40.91 -1.71
C SER A 471 -6.70 39.93 -1.88
N VAL A 472 -7.00 38.66 -2.23
CA VAL A 472 -5.97 37.63 -2.42
C VAL A 472 -5.10 37.93 -3.65
N TYR A 473 -5.69 38.48 -4.71
CA TYR A 473 -4.95 38.88 -5.91
C TYR A 473 -4.04 40.09 -5.65
N ASP A 474 -4.50 41.07 -4.88
CA ASP A 474 -3.70 42.22 -4.47
C ASP A 474 -2.50 41.77 -3.60
N ASP A 475 -2.72 40.83 -2.68
CA ASP A 475 -1.64 40.20 -1.90
C ASP A 475 -0.64 39.45 -2.80
N TYR A 476 -1.12 38.70 -3.79
CA TYR A 476 -0.27 38.04 -4.78
C TYR A 476 0.57 39.05 -5.58
N LEU A 477 -0.03 40.15 -6.05
CA LEU A 477 0.71 41.19 -6.76
C LEU A 477 1.78 41.82 -5.86
N LYS A 478 1.51 42.01 -4.58
CA LYS A 478 2.45 42.64 -3.64
C LYS A 478 3.60 41.73 -3.21
N PHE A 479 3.33 40.44 -2.99
CA PHE A 479 4.26 39.53 -2.33
C PHE A 479 4.65 38.29 -3.16
N GLY A 480 3.84 37.89 -4.12
CA GLY A 480 4.02 36.67 -4.91
C GLY A 480 4.68 36.90 -6.26
N LYS A 481 4.38 38.02 -6.92
CA LYS A 481 4.97 38.36 -8.20
C LYS A 481 6.39 38.91 -8.00
N TRP A 482 7.40 38.20 -8.51
CA TRP A 482 8.76 38.73 -8.55
C TRP A 482 8.78 40.03 -9.34
N HIS A 483 9.17 41.11 -8.68
CA HIS A 483 9.52 42.36 -9.34
C HIS A 483 11.02 42.30 -9.56
N GLU A 484 11.46 42.24 -10.82
CA GLU A 484 12.86 42.56 -11.12
C GLU A 484 13.10 44.00 -10.63
N ILE A 485 14.01 44.15 -9.67
CA ILE A 485 14.49 45.45 -9.16
C ILE A 485 15.55 45.98 -10.12
#